data_AF-A0A6P6YBC1-F1
#
_entry.id   AF-A0A6P6YBC1-F1
#
_cell.length_a   1.000
_cell.length_b   1.000
_cell.length_c   1.000
_cell.angle_alpha   90.00
_cell.angle_beta   90.00
_cell.angle_gamma   90.00
#
_symmetry.space_group_name_H-M   'P 1'
#
loop_
_entity.id
_entity.type
_entity.pdbx_description
1 polymer ?
#
loop_
_entity_poly.entity_id
_entity_poly.type
_entity_poly.pdbx_seq_one_letter_code
_entity_poly.pdbx_strand_id
1 'polypeptide(L)'
;MFHYETLIETPPCSTDLSSSPLRCNNDDNNQTRLDFTYLQELLLSQKQQNQQQASNNDKIITKSSTLLSNRHEFDIKYLNIIDFYRNKTILITGATGFIGKVLLEKFLRIGVLDRIYVLLRSKHNKTPYERLQELLNQSPCFQFNRQQLNFDKVFAIDGDITQKDLGLSFEDHRLLIQQVNIVIHSAASVQFKGNLRIFIEQNVFGTDNIMRLCTEMINLKSVVYVSTAYSNCNLSMIEEKIYPINYTIPYAYVNDNIDEFIDDIMWKYGNIWPKSGHQALWGRPNCYTFSKALAELLLVKKYGNKLPYVICRPSIVTHSVAEPTFGWCDTKNGVSGAMILGGLGIARTMILNGKCNADVIPVDYVVNGLIVVAAHTAIVPVEQRKQVVHLTSGERNPITWGELLNRSRECVATKPFLKQIRPLAKKPETINTYYGRLSHQMTKIFSHYCFALVADGLAMITGNKPFLLNITKRMHLGFDTLEPFTNNEWQFRSQNYLDIFYQLSPHEQEIFRSDIGQIDWMKYVDNATLGTRRYLLKEDDSTIDQAIQRQKFINWAYGSGEALAYLGIFGTIWWQIFSEHIEQM
;
A
#
# COMPACT_ATOMS: atom_id res chain seq x y z
N MET A 1 -32.30 -1.18 -17.61
CA MET A 1 -32.87 -0.49 -18.77
C MET A 1 -32.35 0.93 -18.74
N PHE A 2 -31.29 1.23 -19.50
CA PHE A 2 -30.88 2.57 -19.95
C PHE A 2 -29.78 2.35 -21.00
N HIS A 3 -30.16 2.58 -22.25
CA HIS A 3 -29.30 2.70 -23.43
C HIS A 3 -28.55 4.03 -23.38
N TYR A 4 -27.31 4.08 -23.85
CA TYR A 4 -26.81 5.24 -24.61
C TYR A 4 -25.68 4.82 -25.55
N GLU A 5 -25.82 5.30 -26.79
CA GLU A 5 -25.04 5.03 -27.98
C GLU A 5 -23.72 5.80 -28.02
N THR A 6 -22.79 5.18 -28.73
CA THR A 6 -21.54 5.70 -29.29
C THR A 6 -21.71 6.96 -30.11
N LEU A 7 -20.68 7.82 -30.09
CA LEU A 7 -19.96 8.39 -31.24
C LEU A 7 -18.96 9.44 -30.70
N ILE A 8 -17.71 9.39 -31.17
CA ILE A 8 -16.85 10.56 -31.47
C ILE A 8 -15.56 10.03 -32.10
N GLU A 9 -15.23 10.68 -33.21
CA GLU A 9 -14.28 10.36 -34.26
C GLU A 9 -12.82 10.68 -33.87
N THR A 10 -11.90 9.91 -34.46
CA THR A 10 -10.45 10.15 -34.46
C THR A 10 -10.04 11.07 -35.62
N PRO A 11 -9.06 11.96 -35.46
CA PRO A 11 -8.27 12.50 -36.56
C PRO A 11 -6.86 11.88 -36.64
N PRO A 12 -6.19 11.99 -37.80
CA PRO A 12 -5.18 11.04 -38.25
C PRO A 12 -3.74 11.39 -37.88
N CYS A 13 -2.92 10.36 -38.03
CA CYS A 13 -1.47 10.32 -37.94
C CYS A 13 -0.81 11.11 -39.09
N SER A 14 0.29 11.81 -38.81
CA SER A 14 1.29 12.19 -39.80
C SER A 14 2.69 11.79 -39.33
N THR A 15 3.40 11.18 -40.27
CA THR A 15 4.76 10.67 -40.24
C THR A 15 5.78 11.81 -40.22
N ASP A 16 6.94 11.61 -39.60
CA ASP A 16 8.19 11.63 -40.37
C ASP A 16 9.42 11.08 -39.63
N LEU A 17 10.23 10.38 -40.44
CA LEU A 17 11.48 9.70 -40.15
C LEU A 17 12.65 10.68 -40.14
N SER A 18 13.64 10.47 -39.27
CA SER A 18 15.06 10.39 -39.66
C SER A 18 15.99 10.32 -38.44
N SER A 19 16.77 9.24 -38.33
CA SER A 19 18.24 9.30 -38.28
C SER A 19 18.84 7.93 -37.95
N SER A 20 19.93 7.66 -38.65
CA SER A 20 20.67 6.42 -38.91
C SER A 20 21.37 5.75 -37.71
N PRO A 21 21.65 4.43 -37.77
CA PRO A 21 22.44 3.72 -36.76
C PRO A 21 23.93 3.67 -37.11
N LEU A 22 24.78 3.87 -36.10
CA LEU A 22 26.23 3.64 -36.15
C LEU A 22 26.52 2.13 -36.10
N ARG A 23 27.26 1.64 -37.10
CA ARG A 23 27.84 0.30 -37.18
C ARG A 23 28.99 0.16 -36.17
N CYS A 24 29.06 -0.96 -35.45
CA CYS A 24 30.29 -1.47 -34.85
C CYS A 24 30.70 -2.74 -35.61
N ASN A 25 31.95 -2.76 -36.07
CA ASN A 25 32.58 -3.91 -36.73
C ASN A 25 32.91 -4.98 -35.69
N ASN A 26 32.52 -6.22 -36.00
CA ASN A 26 33.14 -7.42 -35.48
C ASN A 26 34.37 -7.71 -36.34
N ASP A 27 35.50 -7.98 -35.70
CA ASP A 27 36.47 -9.01 -36.08
C ASP A 27 37.53 -9.08 -34.97
N ASP A 28 37.65 -10.25 -34.33
CA ASP A 28 38.93 -10.95 -34.20
C ASP A 28 38.76 -12.24 -33.38
N ASN A 29 38.91 -13.35 -34.11
CA ASN A 29 39.13 -14.69 -33.59
C ASN A 29 40.52 -14.74 -32.92
N ASN A 30 40.57 -15.07 -31.63
CA ASN A 30 41.77 -15.69 -31.05
C ASN A 30 41.38 -16.74 -30.01
N GLN A 31 41.69 -17.99 -30.32
CA GLN A 31 41.63 -19.12 -29.41
C GLN A 31 42.64 -18.93 -28.27
N THR A 32 42.16 -18.66 -27.06
CA THR A 32 42.98 -18.73 -25.83
C THR A 32 42.67 -20.03 -25.10
N ARG A 33 43.67 -20.92 -25.06
CA ARG A 33 43.74 -22.02 -24.08
C ARG A 33 43.72 -21.40 -22.68
N LEU A 34 42.70 -21.73 -21.90
CA LEU A 34 42.58 -21.34 -20.49
C LEU A 34 43.69 -22.01 -19.68
N ASP A 35 44.65 -21.21 -19.22
CA ASP A 35 45.67 -21.65 -18.25
C ASP A 35 45.02 -21.74 -16.86
N PHE A 36 44.70 -22.95 -16.43
CA PHE A 36 44.09 -23.24 -15.13
C PHE A 36 44.93 -22.73 -13.94
N THR A 37 46.23 -22.54 -14.14
CA THR A 37 47.16 -22.04 -13.13
C THR A 37 46.91 -20.56 -12.82
N TYR A 38 46.66 -19.74 -13.85
CA TYR A 38 46.37 -18.31 -13.70
C TYR A 38 45.03 -18.06 -12.99
N LEU A 39 44.00 -18.87 -13.27
CA LEU A 39 42.70 -18.79 -12.58
C LEU A 39 42.79 -19.17 -11.10
N GLN A 40 43.65 -20.12 -10.73
CA GLN A 40 43.89 -20.46 -9.33
C GLN A 40 44.61 -19.34 -8.58
N GLU A 41 45.61 -18.70 -9.18
CA GLU A 41 46.29 -17.54 -8.58
C GLU A 41 45.34 -16.34 -8.41
N LEU A 42 44.43 -16.11 -9.37
CA LEU A 42 43.42 -15.06 -9.26
C LEU A 42 42.42 -15.34 -8.13
N LEU A 43 42.00 -16.60 -7.96
CA LEU A 43 41.10 -17.03 -6.87
C LEU A 43 41.79 -16.97 -5.49
N LEU A 44 43.08 -17.29 -5.42
CA LEU A 44 43.89 -17.15 -4.20
C LEU A 44 44.09 -15.69 -3.81
N SER A 45 44.35 -14.80 -4.78
CA SER A 45 44.48 -13.36 -4.52
C SER A 45 43.14 -12.73 -4.09
N GLN A 46 42.02 -13.12 -4.70
CA GLN A 46 40.68 -12.70 -4.25
C GLN A 46 40.35 -13.19 -2.83
N LYS A 47 40.71 -14.43 -2.48
CA LYS A 47 40.52 -14.94 -1.11
C LYS A 47 41.36 -14.17 -0.09
N GLN A 48 42.60 -13.81 -0.42
CA GLN A 48 43.45 -12.99 0.45
C GLN A 48 42.93 -11.56 0.61
N GLN A 49 42.44 -10.95 -0.48
CA GLN A 49 41.80 -9.62 -0.42
C GLN A 49 40.52 -9.65 0.43
N ASN A 50 39.67 -10.66 0.28
CA ASN A 50 38.46 -10.82 1.08
C ASN A 50 38.77 -11.08 2.57
N GLN A 51 39.85 -11.80 2.90
CA GLN A 51 40.30 -12.00 4.28
C GLN A 51 40.88 -10.73 4.90
N GLN A 52 41.62 -9.91 4.14
CA GLN A 52 42.07 -8.60 4.60
C GLN A 52 40.91 -7.62 4.81
N GLN A 53 39.89 -7.67 3.95
CA GLN A 53 38.69 -6.85 4.08
C GLN A 53 37.84 -7.26 5.29
N ALA A 54 37.72 -8.56 5.57
CA ALA A 54 37.09 -9.08 6.79
C ALA A 54 37.84 -8.66 8.06
N SER A 55 39.18 -8.76 8.07
CA SER A 55 40.00 -8.32 9.21
C SER A 55 39.95 -6.81 9.46
N ASN A 56 39.83 -6.01 8.39
CA ASN A 56 39.61 -4.56 8.51
C ASN A 56 38.21 -4.23 9.03
N ASN A 57 37.17 -4.96 8.61
CA ASN A 57 35.82 -4.81 9.15
C ASN A 57 35.75 -5.18 10.64
N ASP A 58 36.40 -6.26 11.05
CA ASP A 58 36.48 -6.64 12.48
C ASP A 58 37.23 -5.59 13.30
N LYS A 59 38.32 -5.01 12.78
CA LYS A 59 39.04 -3.91 13.44
C LYS A 59 38.19 -2.63 13.53
N ILE A 60 37.33 -2.35 12.54
CA ILE A 60 36.39 -1.22 12.57
C ILE A 60 35.28 -1.47 13.60
N ILE A 61 34.73 -2.69 13.67
CA ILE A 61 33.73 -3.08 14.68
C ILE A 61 34.34 -3.01 16.08
N THR A 62 35.58 -3.47 16.26
CA THR A 62 36.27 -3.46 17.55
C THR A 62 36.64 -2.03 17.98
N LYS A 63 37.04 -1.15 17.05
CA LYS A 63 37.26 0.30 17.31
C LYS A 63 35.96 1.04 17.60
N SER A 64 34.85 0.73 16.91
CA SER A 64 33.53 1.27 17.26
C SER A 64 33.07 0.82 18.65
N SER A 65 33.32 -0.45 19.01
CA SER A 65 32.95 -0.98 20.33
C SER A 65 33.78 -0.37 21.47
N THR A 66 35.07 -0.09 21.25
CA THR A 66 35.95 0.55 22.25
C THR A 66 35.70 2.07 22.35
N LEU A 67 35.32 2.74 21.26
CA LEU A 67 34.86 4.14 21.29
C LEU A 67 33.47 4.31 21.94
N LEU A 68 32.68 3.24 22.04
CA LEU A 68 31.41 3.23 22.80
C LEU A 68 31.62 2.97 24.30
N SER A 69 32.73 2.34 24.70
CA SER A 69 33.01 2.00 26.11
C SER A 69 33.60 3.13 26.97
N ASN A 70 34.04 4.24 26.37
CA ASN A 70 34.70 5.35 27.07
C ASN A 70 33.91 6.68 27.02
N ARG A 71 32.58 6.63 26.87
CA ARG A 71 31.74 7.79 27.20
C ARG A 71 31.39 7.70 28.67
N HIS A 72 31.66 8.78 29.41
CA HIS A 72 30.96 9.11 30.64
C HIS A 72 29.49 8.69 30.53
N GLU A 73 28.96 8.02 31.56
CA GLU A 73 27.52 7.76 31.74
C GLU A 73 26.75 9.08 31.63
N PHE A 74 26.42 9.46 30.40
CA PHE A 74 25.32 10.34 30.14
C PHE A 74 24.08 9.52 30.42
N ASP A 75 23.29 9.93 31.39
CA ASP A 75 21.98 9.38 31.69
C ASP A 75 21.10 9.58 30.44
N ILE A 76 21.10 8.60 29.52
CA ILE A 76 20.34 8.69 28.26
C ILE A 76 18.86 8.60 28.65
N LYS A 77 18.19 9.74 28.68
CA LYS A 77 16.76 9.82 28.93
C LYS A 77 15.99 9.32 27.71
N TYR A 78 15.74 8.01 27.67
CA TYR A 78 14.90 7.39 26.64
C TYR A 78 13.44 7.87 26.73
N LEU A 79 12.74 7.85 25.59
CA LEU A 79 11.29 8.00 25.57
C LEU A 79 10.64 6.72 26.11
N ASN A 80 9.80 6.88 27.13
CA ASN A 80 9.01 5.80 27.71
C ASN A 80 7.56 5.95 27.22
N ILE A 81 7.23 5.13 26.21
CA ILE A 81 5.98 5.21 25.45
C ILE A 81 4.86 4.55 26.26
N ILE A 82 5.12 3.41 26.88
CA ILE A 82 4.13 2.69 27.69
C ILE A 82 3.66 3.55 28.87
N ASP A 83 4.58 4.18 29.60
CA ASP A 83 4.20 5.02 30.74
C ASP A 83 3.49 6.30 30.32
N PHE A 84 3.79 6.84 29.12
CA PHE A 84 3.04 7.96 28.58
C PHE A 84 1.55 7.62 28.36
N TYR A 85 1.27 6.43 27.82
CA TYR A 85 -0.10 5.98 27.56
C TYR A 85 -0.84 5.50 28.82
N ARG A 86 -0.14 5.24 29.91
CA ARG A 86 -0.74 4.78 31.16
C ARG A 86 -1.81 5.74 31.66
N ASN A 87 -3.01 5.20 31.93
CA ASN A 87 -4.17 5.94 32.40
C ASN A 87 -4.59 7.10 31.48
N LYS A 88 -4.26 7.04 30.18
CA LYS A 88 -4.76 8.01 29.18
C LYS A 88 -6.04 7.50 28.52
N THR A 89 -6.80 8.45 28.01
CA THR A 89 -7.97 8.19 27.17
C THR A 89 -7.67 8.62 25.74
N ILE A 90 -8.01 7.75 24.79
CA ILE A 90 -7.78 7.99 23.36
C ILE A 90 -9.09 7.99 22.57
N LEU A 91 -9.19 8.85 21.56
CA LEU A 91 -10.22 8.81 20.54
C LEU A 91 -9.62 8.34 19.20
N ILE A 92 -10.20 7.28 18.63
CA ILE A 92 -9.80 6.75 17.32
C ILE A 92 -10.96 6.92 16.34
N THR A 93 -10.71 7.64 15.25
CA THR A 93 -11.61 7.64 14.09
C THR A 93 -11.13 6.60 13.07
N GLY A 94 -12.07 5.95 12.36
CA GLY A 94 -11.70 4.97 11.34
C GLY A 94 -11.26 3.62 11.90
N ALA A 95 -11.64 3.29 13.14
CA ALA A 95 -11.32 2.03 13.83
C ALA A 95 -11.79 0.76 13.08
N THR A 96 -12.77 0.88 12.19
CA THR A 96 -13.25 -0.22 11.33
C THR A 96 -12.40 -0.44 10.07
N GLY A 97 -11.51 0.50 9.74
CA GLY A 97 -10.58 0.42 8.61
C GLY A 97 -9.40 -0.52 8.88
N PHE A 98 -8.60 -0.77 7.85
CA PHE A 98 -7.46 -1.69 7.92
C PHE A 98 -6.44 -1.29 9.00
N ILE A 99 -5.91 -0.06 8.93
CA ILE A 99 -4.98 0.49 9.94
C ILE A 99 -5.67 0.60 11.31
N GLY A 100 -6.92 1.09 11.34
CA GLY A 100 -7.67 1.31 12.57
C GLY A 100 -7.91 0.05 13.40
N LYS A 101 -8.12 -1.11 12.75
CA LYS A 101 -8.26 -2.40 13.43
C LYS A 101 -6.98 -2.84 14.12
N VAL A 102 -5.84 -2.77 13.43
CA VAL A 102 -4.53 -3.15 13.98
C VAL A 102 -4.13 -2.18 15.09
N LEU A 103 -4.42 -0.88 14.92
CA LEU A 103 -4.21 0.13 15.96
C LEU A 103 -5.02 -0.18 17.22
N LEU A 104 -6.31 -0.50 17.06
CA LEU A 104 -7.17 -0.86 18.17
C LEU A 104 -6.69 -2.17 18.84
N GLU A 105 -6.33 -3.19 18.05
CA GLU A 105 -5.78 -4.46 18.58
C GLU A 105 -4.52 -4.20 19.41
N LYS A 106 -3.58 -3.39 18.88
CA LYS A 106 -2.34 -3.05 19.57
C LYS A 106 -2.60 -2.38 20.91
N PHE A 107 -3.51 -1.41 20.95
CA PHE A 107 -3.87 -0.73 22.19
C PHE A 107 -4.55 -1.65 23.21
N LEU A 108 -5.44 -2.53 22.75
CA LEU A 108 -6.10 -3.52 23.60
C LEU A 108 -5.11 -4.55 24.17
N ARG A 109 -4.06 -4.90 23.40
CA ARG A 109 -3.02 -5.84 23.80
C ARG A 109 -2.01 -5.24 24.78
N ILE A 110 -1.62 -3.98 24.62
CA ILE A 110 -0.73 -3.32 25.61
C ILE A 110 -1.46 -3.04 26.93
N GLY A 111 -2.78 -2.79 26.88
CA GLY A 111 -3.65 -2.78 28.06
C GLY A 111 -3.39 -1.67 29.11
N VAL A 112 -2.59 -0.65 28.80
CA VAL A 112 -2.24 0.43 29.77
C VAL A 112 -3.16 1.65 29.76
N LEU A 113 -4.02 1.77 28.74
CA LEU A 113 -4.96 2.89 28.60
C LEU A 113 -6.10 2.80 29.63
N ASP A 114 -6.62 3.96 30.03
CA ASP A 114 -7.85 3.99 30.84
C ASP A 114 -9.08 3.69 30.00
N ARG A 115 -9.21 4.34 28.84
CA ARG A 115 -10.33 4.17 27.90
C ARG A 115 -9.92 4.41 26.45
N ILE A 116 -10.57 3.69 25.54
CA ILE A 116 -10.45 3.82 24.09
C ILE A 116 -11.83 4.12 23.52
N TYR A 117 -12.05 5.35 23.08
CA TYR A 117 -13.24 5.73 22.36
C TYR A 117 -13.05 5.49 20.86
N VAL A 118 -14.02 4.83 20.23
CA VAL A 118 -14.05 4.63 18.77
C VAL A 118 -15.27 5.30 18.18
N LEU A 119 -15.04 6.24 17.26
CA LEU A 119 -16.12 6.94 16.56
C LEU A 119 -16.71 6.01 15.50
N LEU A 120 -17.98 5.64 15.66
CA LEU A 120 -18.69 4.69 14.80
C LEU A 120 -20.07 5.22 14.44
N ARG A 121 -20.32 5.35 13.14
CA ARG A 121 -21.63 5.73 12.62
C ARG A 121 -22.71 4.69 12.89
N SER A 122 -23.92 5.11 13.25
CA SER A 122 -25.10 4.27 13.03
C SER A 122 -25.24 3.89 11.54
N LYS A 123 -25.35 2.59 11.21
CA LYS A 123 -25.46 2.13 9.81
C LYS A 123 -26.18 0.78 9.71
N HIS A 124 -26.98 0.59 8.66
CA HIS A 124 -27.69 -0.67 8.36
C HIS A 124 -28.57 -1.15 9.52
N ASN A 125 -29.30 -0.22 10.17
CA ASN A 125 -30.13 -0.49 11.35
C ASN A 125 -29.37 -1.08 12.54
N LYS A 126 -28.05 -0.89 12.60
CA LYS A 126 -27.22 -1.26 13.75
C LYS A 126 -26.74 0.00 14.46
N THR A 127 -26.85 -0.03 15.79
CA THR A 127 -26.30 0.96 16.70
C THR A 127 -24.75 0.93 16.67
N PRO A 128 -24.07 2.01 17.09
CA PRO A 128 -22.62 2.04 17.20
C PRO A 128 -22.07 0.93 18.10
N TYR A 129 -22.79 0.62 19.18
CA TYR A 129 -22.46 -0.47 20.11
C TYR A 129 -22.52 -1.84 19.41
N GLU A 130 -23.60 -2.16 18.71
CA GLU A 130 -23.72 -3.42 17.96
C GLU A 130 -22.63 -3.54 16.88
N ARG A 131 -22.30 -2.43 16.21
CA ARG A 131 -21.21 -2.39 15.22
C ARG A 131 -19.84 -2.62 15.87
N LEU A 132 -19.62 -2.10 17.07
CA LEU A 132 -18.40 -2.36 17.83
C LEU A 132 -18.32 -3.84 18.22
N GLN A 133 -19.40 -4.41 18.76
CA GLN A 133 -19.43 -5.83 19.12
C GLN A 133 -19.20 -6.73 17.89
N GLU A 134 -19.82 -6.40 16.75
CA GLU A 134 -19.56 -7.09 15.49
C GLU A 134 -18.09 -6.99 15.07
N LEU A 135 -17.49 -5.79 15.15
CA LEU A 135 -16.07 -5.59 14.85
C LEU A 135 -15.17 -6.49 15.71
N LEU A 136 -15.36 -6.46 17.04
CA LEU A 136 -14.51 -7.17 18.00
C LEU A 136 -14.72 -8.69 17.98
N ASN A 137 -15.93 -9.16 17.63
CA ASN A 137 -16.27 -10.59 17.64
C ASN A 137 -16.06 -11.27 16.29
N GLN A 138 -16.21 -10.55 15.18
CA GLN A 138 -16.17 -11.16 13.84
C GLN A 138 -14.91 -10.85 13.06
N SER A 139 -14.20 -9.75 13.35
CA SER A 139 -12.96 -9.45 12.63
C SER A 139 -11.85 -10.41 13.10
N PRO A 140 -11.16 -11.11 12.17
CA PRO A 140 -10.03 -11.97 12.51
C PRO A 140 -8.92 -11.24 13.27
N CYS A 141 -8.79 -9.92 13.08
CA CYS A 141 -7.80 -9.08 13.77
C CYS A 141 -7.79 -9.28 15.28
N PHE A 142 -8.97 -9.47 15.89
CA PHE A 142 -9.14 -9.59 17.35
C PHE A 142 -9.26 -11.04 17.83
N GLN A 143 -8.98 -12.02 16.97
CA GLN A 143 -9.11 -13.44 17.31
C GLN A 143 -7.78 -14.11 17.64
N PHE A 144 -6.67 -13.69 17.03
CA PHE A 144 -5.37 -14.38 17.18
C PHE A 144 -4.80 -14.34 18.60
N ASN A 145 -4.86 -13.17 19.25
CA ASN A 145 -4.35 -12.97 20.61
C ASN A 145 -5.47 -12.61 21.59
N ARG A 146 -6.69 -13.11 21.35
CA ARG A 146 -7.91 -12.63 22.01
C ARG A 146 -7.83 -12.60 23.55
N GLN A 147 -7.14 -13.56 24.15
CA GLN A 147 -6.96 -13.67 25.60
C GLN A 147 -6.11 -12.53 26.20
N GLN A 148 -5.28 -11.87 25.39
CA GLN A 148 -4.44 -10.75 25.80
C GLN A 148 -5.14 -9.40 25.60
N LEU A 149 -6.32 -9.37 24.97
CA LEU A 149 -7.01 -8.14 24.60
C LEU A 149 -7.98 -7.72 25.70
N ASN A 150 -7.79 -6.52 26.24
CA ASN A 150 -8.69 -5.97 27.26
C ASN A 150 -9.87 -5.21 26.64
N PHE A 151 -10.93 -5.93 26.28
CA PHE A 151 -12.13 -5.35 25.64
C PHE A 151 -12.95 -4.44 26.55
N ASP A 152 -12.78 -4.49 27.88
CA ASP A 152 -13.52 -3.64 28.82
C ASP A 152 -13.13 -2.15 28.71
N LYS A 153 -12.05 -1.89 27.96
CA LYS A 153 -11.48 -0.56 27.76
C LYS A 153 -11.97 0.14 26.49
N VAL A 154 -12.74 -0.52 25.61
CA VAL A 154 -13.20 0.08 24.34
C VAL A 154 -14.69 0.42 24.35
N PHE A 155 -15.00 1.65 23.95
CA PHE A 155 -16.34 2.22 23.98
C PHE A 155 -16.68 2.86 22.63
N ALA A 156 -17.88 2.57 22.11
CA ALA A 156 -18.36 3.18 20.88
C ALA A 156 -18.95 4.57 21.17
N ILE A 157 -18.65 5.54 20.31
CA ILE A 157 -19.29 6.86 20.28
C ILE A 157 -20.02 6.99 18.95
N ASP A 158 -21.31 7.35 18.95
CA ASP A 158 -22.02 7.63 17.71
C ASP A 158 -21.48 8.91 17.08
N GLY A 159 -21.21 8.86 15.78
CA GLY A 159 -20.86 10.07 15.05
C GLY A 159 -20.31 9.80 13.66
N ASP A 160 -20.48 10.81 12.81
CA ASP A 160 -20.00 10.86 11.43
C ASP A 160 -19.16 12.12 11.24
N ILE A 161 -17.91 11.93 10.80
CA ILE A 161 -16.99 13.04 10.54
C ILE A 161 -17.55 14.06 9.53
N THR A 162 -18.44 13.63 8.63
CA THR A 162 -19.02 14.53 7.62
C THR A 162 -20.17 15.37 8.14
N GLN A 163 -20.66 15.11 9.35
CA GLN A 163 -21.75 15.88 9.95
C GLN A 163 -21.20 17.06 10.75
N LYS A 164 -22.02 18.12 10.84
CA LYS A 164 -21.75 19.23 11.76
C LYS A 164 -21.61 18.68 13.18
N ASP A 165 -20.59 19.15 13.89
CA ASP A 165 -20.24 18.72 15.25
C ASP A 165 -20.16 17.18 15.38
N LEU A 166 -19.77 16.53 14.28
CA LEU A 166 -19.65 15.08 14.12
C LEU A 166 -20.96 14.30 14.32
N GLY A 167 -22.11 14.97 14.41
CA GLY A 167 -23.38 14.35 14.78
C GLY A 167 -23.42 13.82 16.22
N LEU A 168 -22.56 14.34 17.11
CA LEU A 168 -22.47 13.92 18.51
C LEU A 168 -23.68 14.35 19.33
N SER A 169 -24.05 13.52 20.31
CA SER A 169 -24.93 13.96 21.41
C SER A 169 -24.22 15.00 22.26
N PHE A 170 -24.98 15.82 23.00
CA PHE A 170 -24.40 16.79 23.93
C PHE A 170 -23.56 16.10 25.01
N GLU A 171 -24.01 14.94 25.47
CA GLU A 171 -23.35 14.10 26.46
C GLU A 171 -22.01 13.56 25.95
N ASP A 172 -21.99 12.97 24.75
CA ASP A 172 -20.76 12.44 24.14
C ASP A 172 -19.78 13.55 23.80
N HIS A 173 -20.27 14.69 23.30
CA HIS A 173 -19.44 15.86 23.03
C HIS A 173 -18.71 16.33 24.29
N ARG A 174 -19.45 16.50 25.39
CA ARG A 174 -18.87 16.89 26.69
C ARG A 174 -17.93 15.82 27.24
N LEU A 175 -18.27 14.54 27.11
CA LEU A 175 -17.44 13.41 27.52
C LEU A 175 -16.08 13.45 26.84
N LEU A 176 -16.07 13.58 25.51
CA LEU A 176 -14.85 13.61 24.70
C LEU A 176 -13.98 14.82 25.06
N ILE A 177 -14.57 16.00 25.18
CA ILE A 177 -13.86 17.23 25.58
C ILE A 177 -13.16 17.06 26.93
N GLN A 178 -13.84 16.48 27.90
CA GLN A 178 -13.34 16.38 29.27
C GLN A 178 -12.27 15.30 29.44
N GLN A 179 -12.42 14.16 28.77
CA GLN A 179 -11.65 12.96 29.08
C GLN A 179 -10.52 12.66 28.11
N VAL A 180 -10.65 13.01 26.82
CA VAL A 180 -9.69 12.57 25.80
C VAL A 180 -8.35 13.30 25.94
N ASN A 181 -7.27 12.53 25.91
CA ASN A 181 -5.90 13.02 25.91
C ASN A 181 -5.25 12.94 24.53
N ILE A 182 -5.65 11.98 23.70
CA ILE A 182 -4.99 11.68 22.44
C ILE A 182 -6.05 11.43 21.38
N VAL A 183 -5.87 12.00 20.19
CA VAL A 183 -6.74 11.74 19.04
C VAL A 183 -5.91 11.15 17.92
N ILE A 184 -6.31 9.98 17.40
CA ILE A 184 -5.75 9.41 16.17
C ILE A 184 -6.82 9.45 15.07
N HIS A 185 -6.69 10.42 14.19
CA HIS A 185 -7.58 10.63 13.06
C HIS A 185 -7.10 9.83 11.84
N SER A 186 -7.58 8.58 11.74
CA SER A 186 -7.33 7.69 10.59
C SER A 186 -8.56 7.50 9.68
N ALA A 187 -9.67 8.19 9.93
CA ALA A 187 -10.84 8.10 9.07
C ALA A 187 -10.58 8.82 7.73
N ALA A 188 -10.70 8.08 6.63
CA ALA A 188 -10.65 8.60 5.27
C ALA A 188 -11.36 7.65 4.32
N SER A 189 -11.84 8.16 3.20
CA SER A 189 -12.20 7.29 2.08
C SER A 189 -10.96 6.95 1.28
N VAL A 190 -10.62 5.67 1.29
CA VAL A 190 -9.56 5.07 0.46
C VAL A 190 -10.11 4.55 -0.87
N GLN A 191 -11.36 4.88 -1.21
CA GLN A 191 -11.91 4.54 -2.52
C GLN A 191 -11.30 5.48 -3.54
N PHE A 192 -10.62 4.98 -4.56
CA PHE A 192 -10.03 5.84 -5.61
C PHE A 192 -11.04 6.25 -6.71
N LYS A 193 -12.34 6.14 -6.43
CA LYS A 193 -13.42 6.37 -7.38
C LYS A 193 -14.46 7.29 -6.78
N GLY A 194 -14.95 8.21 -7.60
CA GLY A 194 -16.02 9.12 -7.22
C GLY A 194 -15.69 10.55 -7.58
N ASN A 195 -16.71 11.39 -7.50
CA ASN A 195 -16.59 12.82 -7.74
C ASN A 195 -15.72 13.47 -6.65
N LEU A 196 -14.96 14.50 -7.03
CA LEU A 196 -14.05 15.22 -6.14
C LEU A 196 -14.76 15.71 -4.86
N ARG A 197 -16.04 16.07 -4.97
CA ARG A 197 -16.94 16.42 -3.85
C ARG A 197 -16.83 15.46 -2.67
N ILE A 198 -17.01 14.17 -2.94
CA ILE A 198 -17.06 13.14 -1.90
C ILE A 198 -15.72 13.08 -1.14
N PHE A 199 -14.61 13.26 -1.85
CA PHE A 199 -13.28 13.26 -1.25
C PHE A 199 -13.03 14.48 -0.39
N ILE A 200 -13.45 15.67 -0.84
CA ILE A 200 -13.31 16.91 -0.06
C ILE A 200 -14.21 16.85 1.18
N GLU A 201 -15.47 16.44 1.04
CA GLU A 201 -16.41 16.30 2.16
C GLU A 201 -15.87 15.33 3.23
N GLN A 202 -15.32 14.19 2.83
CA GLN A 202 -14.85 13.18 3.77
C GLN A 202 -13.46 13.45 4.33
N ASN A 203 -12.50 13.82 3.49
CA ASN A 203 -11.11 13.91 3.88
C ASN A 203 -10.68 15.33 4.28
N VAL A 204 -11.38 16.38 3.84
CA VAL A 204 -11.04 17.78 4.16
C VAL A 204 -11.98 18.31 5.24
N PHE A 205 -13.28 18.40 4.95
CA PHE A 205 -14.26 18.87 5.94
C PHE A 205 -14.42 17.90 7.11
N GLY A 206 -14.34 16.58 6.86
CA GLY A 206 -14.30 15.60 7.92
C GLY A 206 -13.10 15.76 8.87
N THR A 207 -11.94 16.16 8.35
CA THR A 207 -10.77 16.49 9.16
C THR A 207 -10.98 17.81 9.91
N ASP A 208 -11.51 18.85 9.26
CA ASP A 208 -11.84 20.14 9.90
C ASP A 208 -12.76 19.95 11.12
N ASN A 209 -13.81 19.13 11.00
CA ASN A 209 -14.73 18.84 12.11
C ASN A 209 -14.03 18.15 13.29
N ILE A 210 -13.13 17.19 13.04
CA ILE A 210 -12.35 16.54 14.10
C ILE A 210 -11.39 17.53 14.76
N MET A 211 -10.70 18.36 13.97
CA MET A 211 -9.77 19.35 14.50
C MET A 211 -10.50 20.40 15.34
N ARG A 212 -11.72 20.81 14.94
CA ARG A 212 -12.58 21.70 15.73
C ARG A 212 -12.90 21.10 17.11
N LEU A 213 -13.36 19.85 17.17
CA LEU A 213 -13.57 19.16 18.45
C LEU A 213 -12.28 19.12 19.29
N CYS A 214 -11.13 18.86 18.66
CA CYS A 214 -9.84 18.83 19.37
C CYS A 214 -9.50 20.19 20.02
N THR A 215 -9.88 21.32 19.43
CA THR A 215 -9.60 22.64 20.03
C THR A 215 -10.36 22.89 21.33
N GLU A 216 -11.43 22.13 21.56
CA GLU A 216 -12.24 22.24 22.77
C GLU A 216 -11.78 21.29 23.88
N MET A 217 -10.96 20.28 23.57
CA MET A 217 -10.49 19.26 24.52
C MET A 217 -9.53 19.85 25.56
N ILE A 218 -9.92 19.78 26.84
CA ILE A 218 -9.18 20.41 27.94
C ILE A 218 -7.87 19.71 28.31
N ASN A 219 -7.77 18.40 28.04
CA ASN A 219 -6.66 17.56 28.46
C ASN A 219 -5.85 17.00 27.29
N LEU A 220 -6.01 17.58 26.09
CA LEU A 220 -5.39 17.11 24.86
C LEU A 220 -3.86 17.25 24.91
N LYS A 221 -3.17 16.16 24.57
CA LYS A 221 -1.71 16.05 24.55
C LYS A 221 -1.15 15.84 23.15
N SER A 222 -1.90 15.18 22.27
CA SER A 222 -1.43 14.87 20.91
C SER A 222 -2.59 14.60 19.96
N VAL A 223 -2.46 15.09 18.72
CA VAL A 223 -3.38 14.79 17.61
C VAL A 223 -2.58 14.22 16.44
N VAL A 224 -2.81 12.95 16.11
CA VAL A 224 -2.22 12.33 14.93
C VAL A 224 -3.20 12.38 13.77
N TYR A 225 -2.83 13.07 12.69
CA TYR A 225 -3.55 12.99 11.43
C TYR A 225 -2.87 12.00 10.49
N VAL A 226 -3.59 10.95 10.08
CA VAL A 226 -3.07 9.97 9.10
C VAL A 226 -3.37 10.46 7.69
N SER A 227 -2.34 10.96 7.02
CA SER A 227 -2.36 11.34 5.62
C SER A 227 -1.79 10.20 4.74
N THR A 228 -0.99 10.51 3.73
CA THR A 228 -0.33 9.54 2.86
C THR A 228 0.95 10.15 2.27
N ALA A 229 1.98 9.33 2.08
CA ALA A 229 3.23 9.76 1.43
C ALA A 229 2.96 10.36 0.04
N TYR A 230 1.93 9.85 -0.64
CA TYR A 230 1.52 10.29 -1.96
C TYR A 230 0.70 11.58 -1.98
N SER A 231 0.55 12.31 -0.87
CA SER A 231 -0.21 13.57 -0.87
C SER A 231 0.47 14.62 -1.75
N ASN A 232 1.80 14.57 -1.92
CA ASN A 232 2.57 15.52 -2.74
C ASN A 232 3.30 14.85 -3.92
N CYS A 233 2.68 13.80 -4.49
CA CYS A 233 3.23 13.04 -5.62
C CYS A 233 3.25 13.80 -6.97
N ASN A 234 2.87 15.08 -6.98
CA ASN A 234 3.17 16.02 -8.07
C ASN A 234 4.66 16.44 -8.08
N LEU A 235 5.42 16.12 -7.03
CA LEU A 235 6.87 16.27 -6.93
C LEU A 235 7.53 14.89 -7.02
N SER A 236 8.78 14.80 -7.46
CA SER A 236 9.56 13.55 -7.48
C SER A 236 10.24 13.26 -6.14
N MET A 237 10.66 14.29 -5.41
CA MET A 237 11.24 14.20 -4.07
C MET A 237 10.32 14.90 -3.06
N ILE A 238 9.90 14.17 -2.03
CA ILE A 238 8.99 14.64 -1.00
C ILE A 238 9.71 14.57 0.34
N GLU A 239 9.88 15.74 0.96
CA GLU A 239 10.47 15.92 2.28
C GLU A 239 9.39 15.96 3.36
N GLU A 240 9.80 15.82 4.61
CA GLU A 240 8.92 15.84 5.78
C GLU A 240 8.57 17.29 6.18
N LYS A 241 7.91 17.99 5.26
CA LYS A 241 7.41 19.36 5.44
C LYS A 241 6.02 19.53 4.84
N ILE A 242 5.38 20.64 5.18
CA ILE A 242 4.11 21.06 4.58
C ILE A 242 4.39 21.72 3.23
N TYR A 243 3.60 21.35 2.24
CA TYR A 243 3.71 21.86 0.87
C TYR A 243 2.53 22.78 0.55
N PRO A 244 2.73 23.82 -0.26
CA PRO A 244 1.61 24.53 -0.86
C PRO A 244 0.86 23.58 -1.80
N ILE A 245 -0.46 23.77 -1.90
CA ILE A 245 -1.30 22.93 -2.77
C ILE A 245 -0.95 23.13 -4.25
N ASN A 246 -0.61 24.36 -4.62
CA ASN A 246 -0.14 24.78 -5.93
C ASN A 246 0.77 26.01 -5.78
N TYR A 247 1.99 25.94 -6.34
CA TYR A 247 2.98 27.03 -6.30
C TYR A 247 2.62 28.25 -7.16
N THR A 248 1.72 28.10 -8.13
CA THR A 248 1.28 29.23 -8.96
C THR A 248 0.23 30.10 -8.29
N ILE A 249 -0.37 29.64 -7.19
CA ILE A 249 -1.38 30.39 -6.45
C ILE A 249 -0.66 31.20 -5.37
N PRO A 250 -0.87 32.52 -5.29
CA PRO A 250 -0.24 33.36 -4.27
C PRO A 250 -0.47 32.77 -2.88
N TYR A 251 0.62 32.56 -2.14
CA TYR A 251 0.56 31.95 -0.82
C TYR A 251 -0.37 32.70 0.14
N ALA A 252 -0.42 34.03 0.06
CA ALA A 252 -1.31 34.86 0.87
C ALA A 252 -2.79 34.56 0.63
N TYR A 253 -3.21 34.37 -0.63
CA TYR A 253 -4.61 34.08 -0.97
C TYR A 253 -5.09 32.76 -0.34
N VAL A 254 -4.26 31.73 -0.37
CA VAL A 254 -4.58 30.43 0.24
C VAL A 254 -4.48 30.47 1.76
N ASN A 255 -3.58 31.30 2.30
CA ASN A 255 -3.35 31.40 3.74
C ASN A 255 -4.47 32.13 4.47
N ASP A 256 -4.94 33.24 3.91
CA ASP A 256 -5.86 34.13 4.60
C ASP A 256 -7.33 33.68 4.43
N ASN A 257 -7.63 32.92 3.36
CA ASN A 257 -9.00 32.50 3.00
C ASN A 257 -9.09 31.00 2.63
N ILE A 258 -8.52 30.10 3.43
CA ILE A 258 -8.49 28.66 3.12
C ILE A 258 -9.88 28.04 2.90
N ASP A 259 -10.90 28.53 3.62
CA ASP A 259 -12.29 28.07 3.46
C ASP A 259 -12.87 28.47 2.10
N GLU A 260 -12.77 29.75 1.73
CA GLU A 260 -13.21 30.25 0.43
C GLU A 260 -12.48 29.53 -0.72
N PHE A 261 -11.18 29.28 -0.54
CA PHE A 261 -10.39 28.52 -1.51
C PHE A 261 -10.90 27.10 -1.73
N ILE A 262 -11.31 26.40 -0.66
CA ILE A 262 -11.88 25.05 -0.77
C ILE A 262 -13.27 25.11 -1.41
N ASP A 263 -14.08 26.10 -1.06
CA ASP A 263 -15.41 26.31 -1.64
C ASP A 263 -15.33 26.59 -3.15
N ASP A 264 -14.35 27.37 -3.60
CA ASP A 264 -14.08 27.62 -5.02
C ASP A 264 -13.71 26.34 -5.78
N ILE A 265 -12.84 25.49 -5.20
CA ILE A 265 -12.52 24.17 -5.77
C ILE A 265 -13.80 23.32 -5.86
N MET A 266 -14.61 23.34 -4.81
CA MET A 266 -15.84 22.57 -4.73
C MET A 266 -16.88 23.02 -5.76
N TRP A 267 -17.05 24.33 -5.93
CA TRP A 267 -17.91 24.90 -6.94
C TRP A 267 -17.44 24.54 -8.36
N LYS A 268 -16.15 24.71 -8.64
CA LYS A 268 -15.59 24.53 -9.98
C LYS A 268 -15.42 23.08 -10.41
N TYR A 269 -15.02 22.21 -9.48
CA TYR A 269 -14.57 20.84 -9.79
C TYR A 269 -15.27 19.76 -8.95
N GLY A 270 -16.14 20.10 -8.01
CA GLY A 270 -16.72 19.14 -7.08
C GLY A 270 -17.49 18.00 -7.77
N ASN A 271 -18.23 18.29 -8.83
CA ASN A 271 -19.13 17.32 -9.48
C ASN A 271 -18.48 16.46 -10.56
N ILE A 272 -17.17 16.65 -10.82
CA ILE A 272 -16.42 15.82 -11.77
C ILE A 272 -15.62 14.73 -11.05
N TRP A 273 -15.36 13.63 -11.77
CA TRP A 273 -14.38 12.61 -11.37
C TRP A 273 -13.13 12.78 -12.25
N PRO A 274 -12.24 13.73 -11.91
CA PRO A 274 -11.04 13.98 -12.70
C PRO A 274 -10.10 12.78 -12.68
N LYS A 275 -9.60 12.41 -13.86
CA LYS A 275 -8.53 11.42 -14.02
C LYS A 275 -7.15 12.09 -13.92
N SER A 276 -6.11 11.28 -13.78
CA SER A 276 -4.71 11.74 -13.82
C SER A 276 -4.47 12.66 -15.03
N GLY A 277 -3.75 13.77 -14.81
CA GLY A 277 -3.48 14.81 -15.82
C GLY A 277 -4.53 15.93 -15.89
N HIS A 278 -5.69 15.79 -15.24
CA HIS A 278 -6.69 16.86 -15.21
C HIS A 278 -6.25 18.04 -14.31
N GLN A 279 -6.47 19.28 -14.77
CA GLN A 279 -6.06 20.50 -14.07
C GLN A 279 -6.56 20.63 -12.63
N ALA A 280 -7.76 20.10 -12.33
CA ALA A 280 -8.36 20.10 -10.99
C ALA A 280 -7.52 19.34 -9.93
N LEU A 281 -6.60 18.48 -10.35
CA LEU A 281 -5.75 17.69 -9.46
C LEU A 281 -4.37 18.31 -9.24
N TRP A 282 -4.03 19.41 -9.92
CA TRP A 282 -2.73 20.08 -9.85
C TRP A 282 -1.54 19.11 -9.84
N GLY A 283 -1.47 18.28 -10.87
CA GLY A 283 -0.39 17.30 -11.08
C GLY A 283 -0.51 16.01 -10.28
N ARG A 284 -1.53 15.86 -9.42
CA ARG A 284 -1.76 14.63 -8.66
C ARG A 284 -2.55 13.60 -9.48
N PRO A 285 -2.37 12.30 -9.23
CA PRO A 285 -2.93 11.23 -10.07
C PRO A 285 -4.42 11.01 -9.85
N ASN A 286 -4.98 11.39 -8.68
CA ASN A 286 -6.39 11.15 -8.35
C ASN A 286 -6.92 12.07 -7.24
N CYS A 287 -8.25 12.07 -7.08
CA CYS A 287 -8.96 12.86 -6.06
C CYS A 287 -8.52 12.55 -4.62
N TYR A 288 -8.14 11.30 -4.33
CA TYR A 288 -7.69 10.89 -3.00
C TYR A 288 -6.42 11.63 -2.59
N THR A 289 -5.36 11.51 -3.38
CA THR A 289 -4.06 12.17 -3.13
C THR A 289 -4.21 13.69 -3.02
N PHE A 290 -5.04 14.28 -3.89
CA PHE A 290 -5.40 15.69 -3.84
C PHE A 290 -6.09 16.09 -2.53
N SER A 291 -7.17 15.39 -2.15
CA SER A 291 -7.91 15.71 -0.93
C SER A 291 -7.07 15.56 0.33
N LYS A 292 -6.13 14.61 0.36
CA LYS A 292 -5.18 14.46 1.47
C LYS A 292 -4.24 15.64 1.58
N ALA A 293 -3.69 16.13 0.47
CA ALA A 293 -2.86 17.34 0.46
C ALA A 293 -3.64 18.57 0.93
N LEU A 294 -4.89 18.72 0.47
CA LEU A 294 -5.75 19.83 0.84
C LEU A 294 -6.12 19.80 2.33
N ALA A 295 -6.36 18.62 2.88
CA ALA A 295 -6.63 18.42 4.31
C ALA A 295 -5.42 18.75 5.19
N GLU A 296 -4.21 18.35 4.78
CA GLU A 296 -2.97 18.74 5.47
C GLU A 296 -2.81 20.25 5.52
N LEU A 297 -3.05 20.92 4.39
CA LEU A 297 -2.97 22.37 4.31
C LEU A 297 -4.01 23.05 5.22
N LEU A 298 -5.28 22.64 5.14
CA LEU A 298 -6.34 23.15 6.01
C LEU A 298 -5.98 23.00 7.49
N LEU A 299 -5.47 21.82 7.88
CA LEU A 299 -5.09 21.52 9.25
C LEU A 299 -4.04 22.53 9.74
N VAL A 300 -2.97 22.71 8.97
CA VAL A 300 -1.86 23.59 9.34
C VAL A 300 -2.32 25.05 9.40
N LYS A 301 -3.13 25.50 8.45
CA LYS A 301 -3.59 26.89 8.37
C LYS A 301 -4.53 27.27 9.51
N LYS A 302 -5.52 26.42 9.81
CA LYS A 302 -6.53 26.75 10.82
C LYS A 302 -6.10 26.42 12.25
N TYR A 303 -5.31 25.38 12.41
CA TYR A 303 -5.05 24.74 13.71
C TYR A 303 -3.57 24.63 14.07
N GLY A 304 -2.67 25.05 13.19
CA GLY A 304 -1.22 24.87 13.35
C GLY A 304 -0.65 25.40 14.66
N ASN A 305 -1.19 26.53 15.14
CA ASN A 305 -0.78 27.18 16.39
C ASN A 305 -1.72 26.87 17.57
N LYS A 306 -2.75 26.04 17.36
CA LYS A 306 -3.81 25.77 18.34
C LYS A 306 -3.75 24.34 18.89
N LEU A 307 -3.21 23.40 18.12
CA LEU A 307 -3.24 21.98 18.46
C LEU A 307 -1.84 21.37 18.52
N PRO A 308 -1.59 20.40 19.43
CA PRO A 308 -0.38 19.60 19.43
C PRO A 308 -0.48 18.48 18.38
N TYR A 309 -0.42 18.84 17.09
CA TYR A 309 -0.64 17.88 16.00
C TYR A 309 0.65 17.33 15.39
N VAL A 310 0.51 16.20 14.71
CA VAL A 310 1.51 15.62 13.81
C VAL A 310 0.83 14.95 12.62
N ILE A 311 1.35 15.19 11.42
CA ILE A 311 0.88 14.59 10.17
C ILE A 311 1.74 13.37 9.86
N CYS A 312 1.15 12.18 9.95
CA CYS A 312 1.81 10.94 9.59
C CYS A 312 1.44 10.54 8.17
N ARG A 313 2.43 10.34 7.30
CA ARG A 313 2.25 9.99 5.89
C ARG A 313 2.77 8.57 5.62
N PRO A 314 1.93 7.53 5.76
CA PRO A 314 2.30 6.18 5.34
C PRO A 314 2.35 6.05 3.81
N SER A 315 3.23 5.18 3.30
CA SER A 315 3.23 4.72 1.90
C SER A 315 2.20 3.59 1.70
N ILE A 316 2.43 2.66 0.76
CA ILE A 316 1.43 1.63 0.42
C ILE A 316 1.36 0.59 1.54
N VAL A 317 0.35 0.74 2.41
CA VAL A 317 0.16 -0.16 3.55
C VAL A 317 -0.28 -1.54 3.07
N THR A 318 0.46 -2.58 3.46
CA THR A 318 0.22 -3.97 3.08
C THR A 318 0.22 -4.88 4.32
N HIS A 319 0.44 -6.18 4.12
CA HIS A 319 0.32 -7.22 5.14
C HIS A 319 1.19 -6.92 6.38
N SER A 320 0.83 -7.47 7.54
CA SER A 320 1.66 -7.33 8.74
C SER A 320 2.93 -8.17 8.68
N VAL A 321 3.98 -7.67 9.32
CA VAL A 321 5.18 -8.46 9.58
C VAL A 321 4.93 -9.46 10.71
N ALA A 322 4.33 -9.04 11.81
CA ALA A 322 4.12 -9.86 13.00
C ALA A 322 2.77 -9.65 13.68
N GLU A 323 2.20 -8.44 13.66
CA GLU A 323 1.03 -8.08 14.48
C GLU A 323 -0.19 -7.72 13.61
N PRO A 324 -1.42 -8.22 13.90
CA PRO A 324 -1.81 -9.11 15.01
C PRO A 324 -1.33 -10.57 14.84
N THR A 325 -0.93 -10.95 13.62
CA THR A 325 -0.28 -12.23 13.29
C THR A 325 0.50 -12.08 11.99
N PHE A 326 1.35 -13.04 11.62
CA PHE A 326 2.14 -12.99 10.40
C PHE A 326 1.29 -12.95 9.12
N GLY A 327 1.58 -11.98 8.25
CA GLY A 327 0.92 -11.85 6.95
C GLY A 327 -0.55 -11.42 7.06
N TRP A 328 -1.00 -10.90 8.18
CA TRP A 328 -2.39 -10.48 8.34
C TRP A 328 -2.75 -9.33 7.39
N CYS A 329 -3.89 -9.48 6.71
CA CYS A 329 -4.47 -8.48 5.84
C CYS A 329 -5.94 -8.78 5.64
N ASP A 330 -6.81 -7.78 5.75
CA ASP A 330 -8.26 -7.92 5.52
C ASP A 330 -8.78 -7.06 4.36
N THR A 331 -7.88 -6.40 3.64
CA THR A 331 -8.19 -5.58 2.46
C THR A 331 -7.77 -6.27 1.17
N LYS A 332 -8.69 -6.30 0.19
CA LYS A 332 -8.42 -6.79 -1.17
C LYS A 332 -8.02 -5.67 -2.13
N ASN A 333 -7.86 -4.44 -1.64
CA ASN A 333 -7.50 -3.29 -2.45
C ASN A 333 -5.98 -3.23 -2.69
N GLY A 334 -5.57 -2.58 -3.79
CA GLY A 334 -4.15 -2.36 -4.08
C GLY A 334 -3.37 -3.65 -4.32
N VAL A 335 -2.20 -3.76 -3.69
CA VAL A 335 -1.23 -4.86 -3.87
C VAL A 335 -1.83 -6.21 -3.52
N SER A 336 -2.57 -6.33 -2.41
CA SER A 336 -3.22 -7.59 -2.00
C SER A 336 -4.19 -8.11 -3.05
N GLY A 337 -4.95 -7.21 -3.70
CA GLY A 337 -5.83 -7.56 -4.81
C GLY A 337 -5.07 -8.06 -6.04
N ALA A 338 -3.96 -7.41 -6.38
CA ALA A 338 -3.08 -7.85 -7.46
C ALA A 338 -2.46 -9.23 -7.17
N MET A 339 -2.05 -9.50 -5.93
CA MET A 339 -1.55 -10.82 -5.50
C MET A 339 -2.63 -11.91 -5.63
N ILE A 340 -3.88 -11.63 -5.22
CA ILE A 340 -5.01 -12.55 -5.43
C ILE A 340 -5.19 -12.86 -6.92
N LEU A 341 -5.32 -11.82 -7.74
CA LEU A 341 -5.64 -11.98 -9.16
C LEU A 341 -4.50 -12.69 -9.90
N GLY A 342 -3.25 -12.38 -9.59
CA GLY A 342 -2.08 -13.07 -10.12
C GLY A 342 -2.00 -14.53 -9.67
N GLY A 343 -2.20 -14.79 -8.37
CA GLY A 343 -2.10 -16.14 -7.80
C GLY A 343 -3.25 -17.08 -8.20
N LEU A 344 -4.44 -16.54 -8.49
CA LEU A 344 -5.54 -17.31 -9.09
C LEU A 344 -5.30 -17.61 -10.59
N GLY A 345 -4.28 -16.99 -11.18
CA GLY A 345 -3.99 -17.04 -12.61
C GLY A 345 -4.82 -16.07 -13.44
N ILE A 346 -5.74 -15.29 -12.86
CA ILE A 346 -6.65 -14.37 -13.57
C ILE A 346 -5.86 -13.23 -14.23
N ALA A 347 -4.99 -12.55 -13.49
CA ALA A 347 -4.15 -11.49 -14.04
C ALA A 347 -2.94 -12.09 -14.77
N ARG A 348 -2.84 -11.82 -16.07
CA ARG A 348 -1.75 -12.26 -16.97
C ARG A 348 -0.81 -11.12 -17.33
N THR A 349 -1.33 -9.90 -17.40
CA THR A 349 -0.59 -8.70 -17.74
C THR A 349 -1.10 -7.50 -16.95
N MET A 350 -0.21 -6.54 -16.68
CA MET A 350 -0.48 -5.25 -16.07
C MET A 350 0.61 -4.28 -16.56
N ILE A 351 0.26 -3.02 -16.83
CA ILE A 351 1.24 -1.99 -17.18
C ILE A 351 1.94 -1.53 -15.90
N LEU A 352 3.19 -1.93 -15.72
CA LEU A 352 4.03 -1.53 -14.59
C LEU A 352 5.50 -1.45 -15.01
N ASN A 353 6.24 -0.58 -14.33
CA ASN A 353 7.69 -0.54 -14.42
C ASN A 353 8.28 -1.38 -13.29
N GLY A 354 8.85 -2.54 -13.63
CA GLY A 354 9.35 -3.50 -12.66
C GLY A 354 10.54 -3.00 -11.86
N LYS A 355 11.20 -1.93 -12.32
CA LYS A 355 12.35 -1.30 -11.64
C LYS A 355 11.95 -0.23 -10.63
N CYS A 356 10.75 0.32 -10.73
CA CYS A 356 10.30 1.33 -9.79
C CYS A 356 10.17 0.73 -8.39
N ASN A 357 10.58 1.52 -7.40
CA ASN A 357 10.37 1.20 -6.00
C ASN A 357 8.86 1.06 -5.72
N ALA A 358 8.47 -0.04 -5.09
CA ALA A 358 7.07 -0.27 -4.74
C ALA A 358 6.62 0.54 -3.52
N ASP A 359 7.58 0.95 -2.67
CA ASP A 359 7.36 1.62 -1.38
C ASP A 359 6.15 1.08 -0.62
N VAL A 360 6.19 -0.22 -0.33
CA VAL A 360 5.21 -0.89 0.53
C VAL A 360 5.66 -0.82 1.98
N ILE A 361 4.73 -0.65 2.90
CA ILE A 361 5.00 -0.67 4.34
C ILE A 361 4.04 -1.64 5.05
N PRO A 362 4.53 -2.46 6.01
CA PRO A 362 3.65 -3.32 6.81
C PRO A 362 2.70 -2.53 7.70
N VAL A 363 1.47 -3.02 7.88
CA VAL A 363 0.44 -2.33 8.68
C VAL A 363 0.82 -2.18 10.16
N ASP A 364 1.47 -3.17 10.75
CA ASP A 364 1.94 -3.14 12.14
C ASP A 364 3.08 -2.13 12.34
N TYR A 365 3.95 -1.96 11.35
CA TYR A 365 4.98 -0.93 11.37
C TYR A 365 4.37 0.46 11.32
N VAL A 366 3.35 0.67 10.49
CA VAL A 366 2.58 1.93 10.47
C VAL A 366 1.95 2.17 11.84
N VAL A 367 1.24 1.17 12.39
CA VAL A 367 0.56 1.30 13.69
C VAL A 367 1.53 1.63 14.82
N ASN A 368 2.63 0.89 14.94
CA ASN A 368 3.66 1.18 15.93
C ASN A 368 4.23 2.59 15.74
N GLY A 369 4.46 3.01 14.50
CA GLY A 369 4.89 4.38 14.21
C GLY A 369 3.88 5.45 14.62
N LEU A 370 2.58 5.25 14.38
CA LEU A 370 1.55 6.18 14.82
C LEU A 370 1.51 6.34 16.34
N ILE A 371 1.67 5.23 17.08
CA ILE A 371 1.68 5.22 18.56
C ILE A 371 2.91 5.96 19.09
N VAL A 372 4.09 5.63 18.55
CA VAL A 372 5.36 6.25 18.96
C VAL A 372 5.37 7.74 18.66
N VAL A 373 4.93 8.14 17.46
CA VAL A 373 4.90 9.55 17.03
C VAL A 373 3.87 10.35 17.85
N ALA A 374 2.72 9.78 18.19
CA ALA A 374 1.75 10.43 19.08
C ALA A 374 2.36 10.77 20.45
N ALA A 375 3.08 9.82 21.05
CA ALA A 375 3.74 10.00 22.34
C ALA A 375 4.89 11.02 22.25
N HIS A 376 5.73 10.92 21.22
CA HIS A 376 6.80 11.88 20.96
C HIS A 376 6.24 13.31 20.91
N THR A 377 5.20 13.57 20.11
CA THR A 377 4.55 14.89 19.99
C THR A 377 4.05 15.44 21.34
N ALA A 378 3.62 14.58 22.26
CA ALA A 378 3.17 15.00 23.58
C ALA A 378 4.32 15.27 24.56
N ILE A 379 5.40 14.48 24.48
CA ILE A 379 6.49 14.49 25.47
C ILE A 379 7.51 15.59 25.18
N VAL A 380 7.84 15.82 23.90
CA VAL A 380 8.93 16.74 23.55
C VAL A 380 8.48 18.21 23.54
N PRO A 381 9.40 19.16 23.80
CA PRO A 381 9.15 20.59 23.65
C PRO A 381 8.67 20.94 22.24
N VAL A 382 7.88 22.01 22.12
CA VAL A 382 7.22 22.40 20.86
C VAL A 382 8.24 22.60 19.72
N GLU A 383 9.40 23.14 20.04
CA GLU A 383 10.50 23.44 19.12
C GLU A 383 11.15 22.18 18.54
N GLN A 384 11.04 21.05 19.24
CA GLN A 384 11.59 19.75 18.84
C GLN A 384 10.54 18.86 18.17
N ARG A 385 9.26 19.28 18.15
CA ARG A 385 8.19 18.48 17.56
C ARG A 385 8.38 18.38 16.05
N LYS A 386 8.33 17.15 15.56
CA LYS A 386 8.25 16.87 14.13
C LYS A 386 6.79 17.05 13.70
N GLN A 387 6.52 18.03 12.84
CA GLN A 387 5.15 18.31 12.37
C GLN A 387 4.68 17.32 11.30
N VAL A 388 5.61 16.78 10.52
CA VAL A 388 5.36 15.80 9.46
C VAL A 388 6.30 14.63 9.64
N VAL A 389 5.76 13.42 9.55
CA VAL A 389 6.53 12.18 9.66
C VAL A 389 6.12 11.24 8.54
N HIS A 390 7.09 10.79 7.75
CA HIS A 390 6.88 9.76 6.73
C HIS A 390 7.05 8.37 7.35
N LEU A 391 6.06 7.51 7.13
CA LEU A 391 6.12 6.09 7.49
C LEU A 391 6.25 5.30 6.19
N THR A 392 7.46 5.27 5.65
CA THR A 392 7.79 4.72 4.33
C THR A 392 8.96 3.75 4.42
N SER A 393 9.10 2.86 3.45
CA SER A 393 10.21 1.91 3.41
C SER A 393 11.25 2.27 2.34
N GLY A 394 10.83 3.00 1.30
CA GLY A 394 11.58 3.07 0.05
C GLY A 394 12.97 3.69 0.14
N GLU A 395 13.20 4.66 1.03
CA GLU A 395 14.50 5.30 1.18
C GLU A 395 15.53 4.41 1.89
N ARG A 396 15.12 3.68 2.92
CA ARG A 396 16.04 2.96 3.82
C ARG A 396 16.11 1.45 3.54
N ASN A 397 15.05 0.82 3.03
CA ASN A 397 15.05 -0.59 2.65
C ASN A 397 14.13 -0.80 1.42
N PRO A 398 14.57 -0.40 0.21
CA PRO A 398 13.73 -0.47 -0.99
C PRO A 398 13.40 -1.91 -1.42
N ILE A 399 12.24 -2.07 -2.06
CA ILE A 399 11.86 -3.27 -2.81
C ILE A 399 11.19 -2.84 -4.11
N THR A 400 11.61 -3.38 -5.23
CA THR A 400 11.03 -3.06 -6.54
C THR A 400 9.73 -3.82 -6.79
N TRP A 401 8.87 -3.30 -7.67
CA TRP A 401 7.67 -4.03 -8.12
C TRP A 401 8.02 -5.40 -8.74
N GLY A 402 9.14 -5.47 -9.47
CA GLY A 402 9.62 -6.71 -10.08
C GLY A 402 9.97 -7.76 -9.03
N GLU A 403 10.74 -7.40 -8.00
CA GLU A 403 11.09 -8.31 -6.90
C GLU A 403 9.86 -8.79 -6.14
N LEU A 404 8.97 -7.87 -5.75
CA LEU A 404 7.76 -8.19 -5.00
C LEU A 404 6.86 -9.17 -5.77
N LEU A 405 6.55 -8.88 -7.04
CA LEU A 405 5.64 -9.70 -7.84
C LEU A 405 6.28 -11.03 -8.25
N ASN A 406 7.59 -11.06 -8.52
CA ASN A 406 8.29 -12.30 -8.83
C ASN A 406 8.35 -13.22 -7.61
N ARG A 407 8.70 -12.68 -6.44
CA ARG A 407 8.73 -13.47 -5.21
C ARG A 407 7.35 -14.00 -4.84
N SER A 408 6.31 -13.17 -4.96
CA SER A 408 4.94 -13.64 -4.75
C SER A 408 4.56 -14.76 -5.73
N ARG A 409 4.97 -14.67 -7.01
CA ARG A 409 4.69 -15.73 -7.99
C ARG A 409 5.40 -17.04 -7.62
N GLU A 410 6.66 -16.98 -7.21
CA GLU A 410 7.44 -18.15 -6.75
C GLU A 410 6.80 -18.81 -5.53
N CYS A 411 6.34 -18.00 -4.56
CA CYS A 411 5.61 -18.51 -3.41
C CYS A 411 4.30 -19.21 -3.84
N VAL A 412 3.52 -18.66 -4.78
CA VAL A 412 2.29 -19.32 -5.27
C VAL A 412 2.61 -20.57 -6.10
N ALA A 413 3.75 -20.63 -6.79
CA ALA A 413 4.15 -21.83 -7.53
C ALA A 413 4.43 -23.04 -6.61
N THR A 414 4.85 -22.78 -5.36
CA THR A 414 5.14 -23.84 -4.37
C THR A 414 4.00 -24.05 -3.38
N LYS A 415 3.26 -22.99 -3.04
CA LYS A 415 2.12 -23.00 -2.12
C LYS A 415 0.90 -22.38 -2.80
N PRO A 416 0.31 -23.08 -3.79
CA PRO A 416 -0.70 -22.52 -4.68
C PRO A 416 -2.04 -22.30 -4.01
N PHE A 417 -2.81 -21.33 -4.53
CA PHE A 417 -4.18 -21.09 -4.06
C PHE A 417 -5.12 -22.22 -4.48
N LEU A 418 -5.94 -22.72 -3.55
CA LEU A 418 -6.90 -23.80 -3.83
C LEU A 418 -7.93 -23.37 -4.88
N LYS A 419 -8.31 -22.09 -4.88
CA LYS A 419 -9.21 -21.48 -5.87
C LYS A 419 -8.54 -21.13 -7.20
N GLN A 420 -7.28 -21.49 -7.43
CA GLN A 420 -6.61 -21.25 -8.71
C GLN A 420 -7.45 -21.80 -9.86
N ILE A 421 -7.62 -20.98 -10.90
CA ILE A 421 -8.47 -21.31 -12.06
C ILE A 421 -7.66 -21.67 -13.30
N ARG A 422 -6.42 -21.19 -13.40
CA ARG A 422 -5.50 -21.47 -14.52
C ARG A 422 -4.04 -21.31 -14.07
N PRO A 423 -3.06 -21.79 -14.86
CA PRO A 423 -1.65 -21.65 -14.52
C PRO A 423 -1.27 -20.19 -14.26
N LEU A 424 -0.19 -19.97 -13.51
CA LEU A 424 0.33 -18.63 -13.27
C LEU A 424 0.81 -17.99 -14.58
N ALA A 425 0.82 -16.66 -14.62
CA ALA A 425 1.42 -15.94 -15.74
C ALA A 425 2.90 -16.26 -15.81
N LYS A 426 3.40 -16.60 -17.02
CA LYS A 426 4.83 -16.77 -17.26
C LYS A 426 5.56 -15.50 -16.78
N LYS A 427 6.75 -15.68 -16.19
CA LYS A 427 7.59 -14.54 -15.81
C LYS A 427 7.88 -13.73 -17.09
N PRO A 428 7.67 -12.41 -17.10
CA PRO A 428 8.04 -11.61 -18.26
C PRO A 428 9.54 -11.70 -18.49
N GLU A 429 9.95 -11.77 -19.76
CA GLU A 429 11.35 -11.95 -20.15
C GLU A 429 12.20 -10.71 -19.88
N THR A 430 11.58 -9.52 -19.78
CA THR A 430 12.27 -8.26 -19.46
C THR A 430 11.61 -7.54 -18.27
N ILE A 431 12.45 -7.05 -17.35
CA ILE A 431 12.05 -6.30 -16.15
C ILE A 431 11.62 -4.85 -16.47
N ASN A 432 12.06 -4.30 -17.61
CA ASN A 432 11.97 -2.87 -17.93
C ASN A 432 10.58 -2.39 -18.33
N THR A 433 9.73 -3.29 -18.83
CA THR A 433 8.32 -3.01 -19.16
C THR A 433 7.59 -4.33 -19.01
N TYR A 434 6.68 -4.41 -18.06
CA TYR A 434 5.84 -5.59 -17.91
C TYR A 434 4.86 -5.60 -19.09
N TYR A 435 5.29 -6.27 -20.17
CA TYR A 435 4.67 -6.28 -21.51
C TYR A 435 4.70 -4.91 -22.20
N GLY A 436 5.41 -4.80 -23.34
CA GLY A 436 5.27 -3.64 -24.23
C GLY A 436 3.79 -3.38 -24.57
N ARG A 437 3.41 -2.12 -24.85
CA ARG A 437 1.99 -1.71 -24.98
C ARG A 437 1.17 -2.63 -25.88
N LEU A 438 1.71 -3.06 -27.02
CA LEU A 438 1.05 -3.99 -27.93
C LEU A 438 0.81 -5.37 -27.30
N SER A 439 1.84 -5.97 -26.68
CA SER A 439 1.74 -7.26 -25.99
C SER A 439 0.73 -7.21 -24.83
N HIS A 440 0.69 -6.10 -24.09
CA HIS A 440 -0.31 -5.85 -23.06
C HIS A 440 -1.73 -5.85 -23.64
N GLN A 441 -1.98 -5.10 -24.72
CA GLN A 441 -3.31 -5.05 -25.33
C GLN A 441 -3.75 -6.40 -25.90
N MET A 442 -2.86 -7.13 -26.58
CA MET A 442 -3.16 -8.47 -27.09
C MET A 442 -3.49 -9.43 -25.94
N THR A 443 -2.67 -9.46 -24.87
CA THR A 443 -2.92 -10.31 -23.70
C THR A 443 -4.22 -9.91 -23.00
N LYS A 444 -4.53 -8.62 -22.91
CA LYS A 444 -5.79 -8.11 -22.36
C LYS A 444 -7.00 -8.63 -23.14
N ILE A 445 -6.99 -8.52 -24.47
CA ILE A 445 -8.09 -9.00 -25.32
C ILE A 445 -8.23 -10.51 -25.20
N PHE A 446 -7.20 -11.27 -25.58
CA PHE A 446 -7.30 -12.72 -25.72
C PHE A 446 -7.25 -13.46 -24.38
N SER A 447 -6.28 -13.12 -23.51
CA SER A 447 -6.06 -13.86 -22.27
C SER A 447 -6.89 -13.35 -21.10
N HIS A 448 -7.52 -12.18 -21.15
CA HIS A 448 -8.46 -11.74 -20.11
C HIS A 448 -9.91 -11.76 -20.60
N TYR A 449 -10.26 -10.98 -21.63
CA TYR A 449 -11.67 -10.84 -22.04
C TYR A 449 -12.22 -12.06 -22.78
N CYS A 450 -11.55 -12.56 -23.82
CA CYS A 450 -12.01 -13.75 -24.54
C CYS A 450 -12.06 -14.97 -23.60
N PHE A 451 -11.01 -15.19 -22.80
CA PHE A 451 -11.01 -16.24 -21.78
C PHE A 451 -12.19 -16.12 -20.80
N ALA A 452 -12.48 -14.91 -20.32
CA ALA A 452 -13.60 -14.69 -19.41
C ALA A 452 -14.95 -14.96 -20.06
N LEU A 453 -15.14 -14.56 -21.33
CA LEU A 453 -16.37 -14.84 -22.09
C LEU A 453 -16.59 -16.33 -22.31
N VAL A 454 -15.54 -17.07 -22.69
CA VAL A 454 -15.62 -18.53 -22.86
C VAL A 454 -15.94 -19.22 -21.53
N ALA A 455 -15.23 -18.85 -20.46
CA ALA A 455 -15.46 -19.44 -19.13
C ALA A 455 -16.87 -19.15 -18.60
N ASP A 456 -17.37 -17.92 -18.75
CA ASP A 456 -18.72 -17.53 -18.35
C ASP A 456 -19.79 -18.19 -19.24
N GLY A 457 -19.52 -18.37 -20.54
CA GLY A 457 -20.36 -19.12 -21.45
C GLY A 457 -20.53 -20.59 -21.03
N LEU A 458 -19.41 -21.26 -20.72
CA LEU A 458 -19.42 -22.64 -20.20
C LEU A 458 -20.10 -22.73 -18.83
N ALA A 459 -19.91 -21.73 -17.97
CA ALA A 459 -20.63 -21.66 -16.70
C ALA A 459 -22.15 -21.62 -16.94
N MET A 460 -22.63 -20.75 -17.83
CA MET A 460 -24.05 -20.68 -18.17
C MET A 460 -24.59 -21.99 -18.75
N ILE A 461 -23.86 -22.64 -19.66
CA ILE A 461 -24.25 -23.93 -20.27
C ILE A 461 -24.36 -25.03 -19.20
N THR A 462 -23.48 -25.02 -18.19
CA THR A 462 -23.47 -25.98 -17.09
C THR A 462 -24.39 -25.60 -15.92
N GLY A 463 -25.23 -24.57 -16.09
CA GLY A 463 -26.16 -24.08 -15.06
C GLY A 463 -25.50 -23.26 -13.92
N ASN A 464 -24.22 -22.93 -14.06
CA ASN A 464 -23.47 -22.10 -13.12
C ASN A 464 -23.61 -20.60 -13.44
N LYS A 465 -23.46 -19.75 -12.42
CA LYS A 465 -23.53 -18.30 -12.58
C LYS A 465 -22.24 -17.77 -13.24
N PRO A 466 -22.32 -16.95 -14.31
CA PRO A 466 -21.16 -16.28 -14.89
C PRO A 466 -20.61 -15.25 -13.90
N PHE A 467 -19.28 -15.15 -13.79
CA PHE A 467 -18.64 -14.25 -12.83
C PHE A 467 -17.31 -13.66 -13.33
N LEU A 468 -16.61 -14.33 -14.24
CA LEU A 468 -15.23 -14.01 -14.58
C LEU A 468 -15.13 -12.72 -15.40
N LEU A 469 -16.08 -12.44 -16.29
CA LEU A 469 -16.09 -11.19 -17.05
C LEU A 469 -16.20 -9.97 -16.14
N ASN A 470 -17.05 -10.06 -15.11
CA ASN A 470 -17.19 -8.99 -14.12
C ASN A 470 -15.91 -8.81 -13.28
N ILE A 471 -15.25 -9.90 -12.91
CA ILE A 471 -13.94 -9.82 -12.24
C ILE A 471 -12.90 -9.17 -13.16
N THR A 472 -12.83 -9.57 -14.43
CA THR A 472 -11.90 -9.01 -15.43
C THR A 472 -12.10 -7.50 -15.62
N LYS A 473 -13.35 -7.04 -15.77
CA LYS A 473 -13.68 -5.60 -15.86
C LYS A 473 -13.22 -4.83 -14.61
N ARG A 474 -13.49 -5.38 -13.42
CA ARG A 474 -13.08 -4.76 -12.15
C ARG A 474 -11.57 -4.75 -11.96
N MET A 475 -10.88 -5.81 -12.36
CA MET A 475 -9.42 -5.93 -12.34
C MET A 475 -8.78 -4.83 -13.18
N HIS A 476 -9.17 -4.68 -14.45
CA HIS A 476 -8.57 -3.65 -15.31
C HIS A 476 -8.85 -2.24 -14.79
N LEU A 477 -10.07 -1.97 -14.35
CA LEU A 477 -10.37 -0.68 -13.72
C LEU A 477 -9.51 -0.43 -12.47
N GLY A 478 -9.16 -1.47 -11.71
CA GLY A 478 -8.21 -1.39 -10.59
C GLY A 478 -6.78 -1.13 -11.04
N PHE A 479 -6.28 -1.85 -12.06
CA PHE A 479 -4.94 -1.65 -12.62
C PHE A 479 -4.76 -0.26 -13.22
N ASP A 480 -5.72 0.24 -13.99
CA ASP A 480 -5.69 1.59 -14.56
C ASP A 480 -5.62 2.67 -13.47
N THR A 481 -6.23 2.41 -12.30
CA THR A 481 -6.19 3.32 -11.14
C THR A 481 -4.82 3.29 -10.45
N LEU A 482 -4.13 2.15 -10.47
CA LEU A 482 -2.81 1.96 -9.87
C LEU A 482 -1.67 2.35 -10.80
N GLU A 483 -1.90 2.47 -12.11
CA GLU A 483 -0.89 2.72 -13.12
C GLU A 483 0.05 3.90 -12.79
N PRO A 484 -0.44 5.06 -12.29
CA PRO A 484 0.46 6.14 -11.89
C PRO A 484 1.44 5.71 -10.79
N PHE A 485 1.00 4.89 -9.83
CA PHE A 485 1.81 4.44 -8.70
C PHE A 485 2.78 3.30 -9.06
N THR A 486 2.47 2.53 -10.09
CA THR A 486 3.30 1.40 -10.52
C THR A 486 4.30 1.75 -11.62
N ASN A 487 4.23 2.95 -12.18
CA ASN A 487 5.10 3.40 -13.28
C ASN A 487 5.89 4.68 -12.98
N ASN A 488 5.60 5.37 -11.88
CA ASN A 488 6.40 6.50 -11.41
C ASN A 488 7.11 6.12 -10.11
N GLU A 489 8.24 6.76 -9.86
CA GLU A 489 9.02 6.59 -8.65
C GLU A 489 9.09 7.91 -7.90
N TRP A 490 8.96 7.81 -6.58
CA TRP A 490 9.01 8.94 -5.65
C TRP A 490 10.02 8.66 -4.56
N GLN A 491 10.78 9.69 -4.19
CA GLN A 491 11.72 9.63 -3.08
C GLN A 491 11.10 10.32 -1.87
N PHE A 492 10.69 9.53 -0.88
CA PHE A 492 10.18 10.03 0.39
C PHE A 492 11.31 10.08 1.41
N ARG A 493 11.73 11.30 1.80
CA ARG A 493 12.67 11.46 2.93
C ARG A 493 11.97 11.03 4.21
N SER A 494 12.61 10.23 5.05
CA SER A 494 11.96 9.55 6.20
C SER A 494 12.75 9.64 7.50
N GLN A 495 13.62 10.66 7.60
CA GLN A 495 14.56 10.79 8.71
C GLN A 495 13.87 11.07 10.06
N ASN A 496 12.77 11.84 10.08
CA ASN A 496 12.10 12.19 11.34
C ASN A 496 11.62 10.96 12.10
N TYR A 497 11.09 9.94 11.42
CA TYR A 497 10.65 8.73 12.13
C TYR A 497 11.83 7.97 12.74
N LEU A 498 12.94 7.87 12.02
CA LEU A 498 14.15 7.21 12.50
C LEU A 498 14.73 7.93 13.72
N ASP A 499 14.80 9.26 13.67
CA ASP A 499 15.25 10.08 14.80
C ASP A 499 14.40 9.83 16.04
N ILE A 500 13.08 9.67 15.88
CA ILE A 500 12.16 9.38 16.98
C ILE A 500 12.36 7.94 17.47
N PHE A 501 12.38 6.96 16.57
CA PHE A 501 12.45 5.54 16.92
C PHE A 501 13.71 5.21 17.74
N TYR A 502 14.86 5.80 17.42
CA TYR A 502 16.10 5.56 18.16
C TYR A 502 16.23 6.33 19.49
N GLN A 503 15.26 7.18 19.83
CA GLN A 503 15.14 7.74 21.18
C GLN A 503 14.43 6.79 22.15
N LEU A 504 13.84 5.69 21.66
CA LEU A 504 13.22 4.68 22.51
C LEU A 504 14.30 3.79 23.13
N SER A 505 14.02 3.29 24.33
CA SER A 505 14.85 2.24 24.93
C SER A 505 14.77 0.95 24.08
N PRO A 506 15.77 0.04 24.15
CA PRO A 506 15.70 -1.23 23.43
C PRO A 506 14.43 -2.05 23.72
N HIS A 507 13.92 -1.99 24.95
CA HIS A 507 12.68 -2.65 25.34
C HIS A 507 11.44 -2.02 24.65
N GLU A 508 11.38 -0.69 24.61
CA GLU A 508 10.31 0.04 23.90
C GLU A 508 10.36 -0.20 22.38
N GLN A 509 11.57 -0.30 21.80
CA GLN A 509 11.77 -0.64 20.40
C GLN A 509 11.27 -2.06 20.06
N GLU A 510 11.38 -3.00 21.00
CA GLU A 510 10.85 -4.36 20.84
C GLU A 510 9.31 -4.37 20.90
N ILE A 511 8.72 -3.66 21.87
CA ILE A 511 7.26 -3.52 21.99
C ILE A 511 6.69 -2.84 20.74
N PHE A 512 7.30 -1.75 20.29
CA PHE A 512 6.84 -0.94 19.15
C PHE A 512 7.69 -1.19 17.90
N ARG A 513 8.04 -2.46 17.62
CA ARG A 513 8.89 -2.84 16.49
C ARG A 513 8.43 -2.23 15.18
N SER A 514 9.27 -1.37 14.62
CA SER A 514 8.92 -0.59 13.42
C SER A 514 10.13 -0.05 12.64
N ASP A 515 11.34 -0.56 12.91
CA ASP A 515 12.52 -0.26 12.10
C ASP A 515 12.48 -1.04 10.78
N ILE A 516 12.11 -0.35 9.69
CA ILE A 516 11.96 -0.94 8.36
C ILE A 516 13.28 -1.53 7.81
N GLY A 517 14.44 -1.11 8.34
CA GLY A 517 15.75 -1.64 7.94
C GLY A 517 15.96 -3.10 8.34
N GLN A 518 15.12 -3.62 9.23
CA GLN A 518 15.20 -4.99 9.75
C GLN A 518 14.27 -5.97 9.00
N ILE A 519 13.57 -5.50 7.96
CA ILE A 519 12.65 -6.35 7.18
C ILE A 519 13.45 -7.16 6.16
N ASP A 520 13.36 -8.48 6.26
CA ASP A 520 13.69 -9.39 5.16
C ASP A 520 12.51 -9.40 4.17
N TRP A 521 12.68 -8.71 3.05
CA TRP A 521 11.65 -8.58 2.03
C TRP A 521 11.22 -9.90 1.41
N MET A 522 12.11 -10.87 1.24
CA MET A 522 11.76 -12.14 0.60
C MET A 522 10.88 -12.98 1.53
N LYS A 523 11.26 -13.05 2.81
CA LYS A 523 10.45 -13.69 3.84
C LYS A 523 9.12 -12.95 4.06
N TYR A 524 9.15 -11.62 4.03
CA TYR A 524 7.94 -10.80 4.15
C TYR A 524 6.95 -11.09 3.01
N VAL A 525 7.41 -11.11 1.76
CA VAL A 525 6.55 -11.38 0.60
C VAL A 525 5.97 -12.80 0.66
N ASP A 526 6.74 -13.81 1.08
CA ASP A 526 6.20 -15.16 1.29
C ASP A 526 5.07 -15.18 2.33
N ASN A 527 5.31 -14.54 3.47
CA ASN A 527 4.32 -14.45 4.55
C ASN A 527 3.10 -13.66 4.10
N ALA A 528 3.27 -12.60 3.31
CA ALA A 528 2.18 -11.83 2.71
C ALA A 528 1.38 -12.67 1.69
N THR A 529 2.03 -13.48 0.86
CA THR A 529 1.36 -14.39 -0.09
C THR A 529 0.56 -15.46 0.65
N LEU A 530 1.12 -16.07 1.70
CA LEU A 530 0.39 -17.02 2.54
C LEU A 530 -0.71 -16.35 3.35
N GLY A 531 -0.48 -15.12 3.81
CA GLY A 531 -1.49 -14.28 4.43
C GLY A 531 -2.68 -14.00 3.51
N THR A 532 -2.42 -13.69 2.23
CA THR A 532 -3.45 -13.54 1.20
C THR A 532 -4.30 -14.81 1.07
N ARG A 533 -3.66 -15.98 1.05
CA ARG A 533 -4.35 -17.28 1.06
C ARG A 533 -5.25 -17.43 2.29
N ARG A 534 -4.68 -17.30 3.49
CA ARG A 534 -5.37 -17.53 4.77
C ARG A 534 -6.51 -16.55 4.99
N TYR A 535 -6.24 -15.26 4.88
CA TYR A 535 -7.14 -14.22 5.38
C TYR A 535 -8.06 -13.63 4.31
N LEU A 536 -7.60 -13.53 3.05
CA LEU A 536 -8.38 -12.93 1.97
C LEU A 536 -9.14 -13.97 1.12
N LEU A 537 -8.53 -15.14 0.89
CA LEU A 537 -9.16 -16.27 0.20
C LEU A 537 -9.86 -17.25 1.14
N LYS A 538 -9.59 -17.16 2.46
CA LYS A 538 -10.14 -18.04 3.49
C LYS A 538 -9.79 -19.51 3.23
N GLU A 539 -8.54 -19.75 2.83
CA GLU A 539 -8.01 -21.09 2.56
C GLU A 539 -7.03 -21.47 3.68
N ASP A 540 -7.30 -22.57 4.37
CA ASP A 540 -6.45 -23.08 5.44
C ASP A 540 -5.15 -23.68 4.88
N ASP A 541 -4.06 -23.62 5.65
CA ASP A 541 -2.77 -24.16 5.23
C ASP A 541 -2.79 -25.68 5.05
N SER A 542 -3.67 -26.41 5.74
CA SER A 542 -3.88 -27.86 5.54
C SER A 542 -4.32 -28.20 4.11
N THR A 543 -4.85 -27.24 3.35
CA THR A 543 -5.28 -27.44 1.96
C THR A 543 -4.15 -27.25 0.94
N ILE A 544 -2.91 -27.00 1.36
CA ILE A 544 -1.77 -26.74 0.45
C ILE A 544 -1.50 -27.95 -0.44
N ASP A 545 -1.43 -29.16 0.11
CA ASP A 545 -1.16 -30.36 -0.69
C ASP A 545 -2.25 -30.63 -1.72
N GLN A 546 -3.52 -30.42 -1.33
CA GLN A 546 -4.65 -30.48 -2.24
C GLN A 546 -4.52 -29.44 -3.37
N ALA A 547 -4.13 -28.21 -3.03
CA ALA A 547 -3.92 -27.15 -4.01
C ALA A 547 -2.75 -27.46 -4.95
N ILE A 548 -1.69 -28.12 -4.48
CA ILE A 548 -0.57 -28.59 -5.32
C ILE A 548 -1.06 -29.62 -6.34
N GLN A 549 -1.85 -30.61 -5.93
CA GLN A 549 -2.39 -31.61 -6.86
C GLN A 549 -3.32 -30.97 -7.89
N ARG A 550 -4.18 -30.05 -7.44
CA ARG A 550 -5.05 -29.27 -8.33
C ARG A 550 -4.23 -28.42 -9.31
N GLN A 551 -3.16 -27.77 -8.86
CA GLN A 551 -2.29 -26.98 -9.73
C GLN A 551 -1.63 -27.86 -10.80
N LYS A 552 -1.14 -29.06 -10.45
CA LYS A 552 -0.60 -30.02 -11.43
C LYS A 552 -1.63 -30.39 -12.49
N PHE A 553 -2.86 -30.69 -12.07
CA PHE A 553 -3.96 -30.96 -13.00
C PHE A 553 -4.27 -29.76 -13.89
N ILE A 554 -4.35 -28.55 -13.33
CA ILE A 554 -4.59 -27.31 -14.08
C ILE A 554 -3.48 -27.07 -15.10
N ASN A 555 -2.22 -27.26 -14.72
CA ASN A 555 -1.08 -27.10 -15.63
C ASN A 555 -1.11 -28.12 -16.76
N TRP A 556 -1.42 -29.39 -16.44
CA TRP A 556 -1.58 -30.44 -17.45
C TRP A 556 -2.74 -30.13 -18.40
N ALA A 557 -3.95 -29.87 -17.87
CA ALA A 557 -5.14 -29.59 -18.67
C ALA A 557 -4.96 -28.36 -19.57
N TYR A 558 -4.35 -27.30 -19.05
CA TYR A 558 -4.07 -26.08 -19.82
C TYR A 558 -3.02 -26.33 -20.90
N GLY A 559 -1.93 -27.05 -20.58
CA GLY A 559 -0.89 -27.40 -21.54
C GLY A 559 -1.40 -28.32 -22.66
N SER A 560 -2.25 -29.29 -22.34
CA SER A 560 -2.92 -30.14 -23.34
C SER A 560 -3.86 -29.33 -24.22
N GLY A 561 -4.60 -28.37 -23.65
CA GLY A 561 -5.45 -27.46 -24.42
C GLY A 561 -4.66 -26.58 -25.39
N GLU A 562 -3.54 -26.01 -24.95
CA GLU A 562 -2.63 -25.26 -25.83
C GLU A 562 -2.09 -26.16 -26.95
N ALA A 563 -1.63 -27.36 -26.64
CA ALA A 563 -1.13 -28.31 -27.64
C ALA A 563 -2.20 -28.68 -28.70
N LEU A 564 -3.44 -28.94 -28.27
CA LEU A 564 -4.56 -29.24 -29.18
C LEU A 564 -4.90 -28.02 -30.07
N ALA A 565 -4.88 -26.81 -29.51
CA ALA A 565 -5.09 -25.59 -30.28
C ALA A 565 -3.98 -25.39 -31.34
N TYR A 566 -2.72 -25.63 -30.97
CA TYR A 566 -1.61 -25.60 -31.93
C TYR A 566 -1.77 -26.65 -33.03
N LEU A 567 -2.09 -27.90 -32.68
CA LEU A 567 -2.35 -28.97 -33.66
C LEU A 567 -3.52 -28.63 -34.60
N GLY A 568 -4.58 -28.00 -34.08
CA GLY A 568 -5.69 -27.53 -34.90
C GLY A 568 -5.27 -26.45 -35.90
N ILE A 569 -4.53 -25.43 -35.45
CA ILE A 569 -4.02 -24.36 -36.32
C ILE A 569 -3.07 -24.93 -37.38
N PHE A 570 -2.08 -25.73 -36.97
CA PHE A 570 -1.15 -26.39 -37.89
C PHE A 570 -1.88 -27.29 -38.87
N GLY A 571 -2.88 -28.06 -38.42
CA GLY A 571 -3.72 -28.89 -39.27
C GLY A 571 -4.52 -28.07 -40.30
N THR A 572 -5.08 -26.92 -39.91
CA THR A 572 -5.78 -26.03 -40.86
C THR A 572 -4.86 -25.37 -41.88
N ILE A 573 -3.67 -24.91 -41.46
CA ILE A 573 -2.67 -24.33 -42.36
C ILE A 573 -2.13 -25.42 -43.30
N TRP A 574 -1.83 -26.61 -42.76
CA TRP A 574 -1.41 -27.76 -43.56
C TRP A 574 -2.49 -28.15 -44.56
N TRP A 575 -3.76 -28.23 -44.14
CA TRP A 575 -4.88 -28.49 -45.03
C TRP A 575 -4.96 -27.45 -46.14
N GLN A 576 -4.89 -26.16 -45.84
CA GLN A 576 -4.92 -25.10 -46.85
C GLN A 576 -3.76 -25.20 -47.86
N ILE A 577 -2.53 -25.37 -47.37
CA ILE A 577 -1.34 -25.49 -48.22
C ILE A 577 -1.42 -26.73 -49.13
N PHE A 578 -1.85 -27.87 -48.59
CA PHE A 578 -1.89 -29.13 -49.33
C PHE A 578 -3.16 -29.31 -50.17
N SER A 579 -4.30 -28.71 -49.79
CA SER A 579 -5.48 -28.68 -50.64
C SER A 579 -5.23 -27.86 -51.90
N GLU A 580 -4.51 -26.75 -51.79
CA GLU A 580 -4.09 -25.95 -52.95
C GLU A 580 -3.11 -26.70 -53.86
N HIS A 581 -2.24 -27.55 -53.31
CA HIS A 581 -1.33 -28.41 -54.11
C HIS A 581 -2.06 -29.61 -54.76
N ILE A 582 -3.07 -30.18 -54.09
CA ILE A 582 -3.88 -31.27 -54.65
C ILE A 582 -4.82 -30.76 -55.75
N GLU A 583 -5.30 -29.52 -55.68
CA GLU A 583 -6.09 -28.91 -56.77
C GLU A 583 -5.23 -28.53 -58.01
N GLN A 584 -3.91 -28.46 -57.87
CA GLN A 584 -2.97 -28.16 -58.97
C GLN A 584 -2.32 -29.40 -59.61
N MET A 585 -2.52 -30.59 -59.04
CA MET A 585 -2.15 -31.89 -59.62
C MET A 585 -3.34 -32.53 -60.32
#